data_AF-A0A177CHT4-F1
#
_entry.id   AF-A0A177CHT4-F1
#
_cell.length_a   1.000
_cell.length_b   1.000
_cell.length_c   1.000
_cell.angle_alpha   90.00
_cell.angle_beta   90.00
_cell.angle_gamma   90.00
#
_symmetry.space_group_name_H-M   'P 1'
#
loop_
_entity.id
_entity.type
_entity.pdbx_description
1 polymer ?
#
loop_
_entity_poly.entity_id
_entity_poly.type
_entity_poly.pdbx_seq_one_letter_code
_entity_poly.pdbx_strand_id
1 'polypeptide(L)'
;MMHWAILVGVLYYGSSLPDDNRLKGCVADVEDMEEFLELLKLPVKIFKSTSNHPTVGAGYPPEKPKERAILRNFIDRLNDVIEYGSKKIVHKMHVTVAFECCISGATKRHGRAPTFGVCFSSTVEPWITNPQGYTIFCACASSQIANEVYELKPRKEADTETGLQGVLNREHFTTAKRPIERGALSHVLLEALKQLRQTDTTIIAGSLFEHQRAQFHVRVPNQTPVLYGSKTTSFFADSLSFSDTEIVPVFNKDRKLMMHKGPVHGVVIGDKYSLFPLRKSADASDKYNLYVGCIVDVPPE
;
A
#
# COMPACT_ATOMS: atom_id res chain seq x y z
N MET A 1 -0.10 -22.85 -2.99
CA MET A 1 0.51 -22.50 -1.68
C MET A 1 -0.58 -22.02 -0.73
N MET A 2 -0.42 -21.99 0.60
CA MET A 2 -1.42 -21.38 1.50
C MET A 2 -0.96 -19.97 1.87
N HIS A 3 -1.82 -18.97 1.67
CA HIS A 3 -1.56 -17.57 2.05
C HIS A 3 -2.31 -17.20 3.32
N TRP A 4 -1.74 -16.28 4.10
CA TRP A 4 -2.37 -15.72 5.29
C TRP A 4 -2.34 -14.20 5.19
N ALA A 5 -3.40 -13.55 5.65
CA ALA A 5 -3.46 -12.11 5.77
C ALA A 5 -4.00 -11.73 7.16
N ILE A 6 -3.31 -10.84 7.85
CA ILE A 6 -3.79 -10.20 9.08
C ILE A 6 -4.00 -8.73 8.73
N LEU A 7 -5.26 -8.29 8.70
CA LEU A 7 -5.67 -6.93 8.34
C LEU A 7 -6.12 -6.20 9.61
N VAL A 8 -5.54 -5.04 9.87
CA VAL A 8 -5.79 -4.27 11.10
C VAL A 8 -6.14 -2.82 10.76
N GLY A 9 -7.31 -2.37 11.22
CA GLY A 9 -7.80 -1.01 10.99
C GLY A 9 -8.30 -0.39 12.29
N VAL A 10 -7.72 0.74 12.71
CA VAL A 10 -8.07 1.39 13.98
C VAL A 10 -8.56 2.80 13.68
N LEU A 11 -9.83 3.08 14.01
CA LEU A 11 -10.39 4.44 14.00
C LEU A 11 -10.62 4.99 15.41
N TYR A 12 -10.71 4.11 16.40
CA TYR A 12 -10.96 4.47 17.79
C TYR A 12 -9.86 3.98 18.71
N TYR A 13 -9.19 4.93 19.37
CA TYR A 13 -8.09 4.70 20.32
C TYR A 13 -8.52 4.75 21.79
N GLY A 14 -9.82 4.86 22.06
CA GLY A 14 -10.35 5.00 23.42
C GLY A 14 -10.77 6.43 23.75
N SER A 15 -11.56 6.58 24.81
CA SER A 15 -12.12 7.87 25.25
C SER A 15 -11.07 8.82 25.84
N SER A 16 -9.87 8.33 26.16
CA SER A 16 -8.77 9.12 26.71
C SER A 16 -7.93 9.86 25.66
N LEU A 17 -8.16 9.61 24.36
CA LEU A 17 -7.42 10.23 23.24
C LEU A 17 -8.37 10.81 22.19
N PRO A 18 -9.24 11.77 22.55
CA PRO A 18 -10.28 12.29 21.65
C PRO A 18 -9.71 13.01 20.41
N ASP A 19 -8.53 13.62 20.51
CA ASP A 19 -7.88 14.37 19.42
C ASP A 19 -7.23 13.49 18.35
N ASP A 20 -7.08 12.18 18.62
CA ASP A 20 -6.43 11.18 17.73
C ASP A 20 -7.43 10.48 16.80
N ASN A 21 -8.72 10.85 16.89
CA ASN A 21 -9.81 10.35 16.03
C ASN A 21 -9.84 11.04 14.65
N ARG A 22 -8.70 11.51 14.14
CA ARG A 22 -8.63 12.29 12.89
C ARG A 22 -8.66 11.42 11.65
N LEU A 23 -8.13 10.20 11.74
CA LEU A 23 -8.15 9.24 10.64
C LEU A 23 -9.55 8.65 10.52
N LYS A 24 -10.09 8.60 9.31
CA LYS A 24 -11.41 8.01 9.03
C LYS A 24 -11.34 6.87 8.02
N GLY A 25 -10.19 6.67 7.36
CA GLY A 25 -10.04 5.68 6.30
C GLY A 25 -9.59 4.28 6.73
N CYS A 26 -8.99 4.11 7.91
CA CYS A 26 -8.28 2.86 8.25
C CYS A 26 -9.14 1.59 8.21
N VAL A 27 -10.40 1.65 8.63
CA VAL A 27 -11.32 0.49 8.55
C VAL A 27 -11.69 0.20 7.11
N ALA A 28 -11.93 1.24 6.33
CA ALA A 28 -12.35 1.09 4.96
C ALA A 28 -11.19 0.62 4.05
N ASP A 29 -9.94 0.99 4.39
CA ASP A 29 -8.73 0.42 3.78
C ASP A 29 -8.64 -1.09 3.98
N VAL A 30 -9.00 -1.57 5.19
CA VAL A 30 -9.02 -3.00 5.53
C VAL A 30 -10.11 -3.74 4.77
N GLU A 31 -11.30 -3.15 4.65
CA GLU A 31 -12.41 -3.73 3.88
C GLU A 31 -12.05 -3.84 2.39
N ASP A 32 -11.48 -2.78 1.80
CA ASP A 32 -11.08 -2.78 0.40
C ASP A 32 -9.98 -3.83 0.11
N MET A 33 -9.03 -4.02 1.04
CA MET A 33 -7.98 -5.03 0.91
C MET A 33 -8.53 -6.45 1.11
N GLU A 34 -9.46 -6.66 2.04
CA GLU A 34 -10.15 -7.94 2.21
C GLU A 34 -10.89 -8.34 0.93
N GLU A 35 -11.72 -7.44 0.39
CA GLU A 35 -12.44 -7.65 -0.86
C GLU A 35 -11.48 -8.02 -2.00
N PHE A 36 -10.38 -7.27 -2.12
CA PHE A 36 -9.34 -7.56 -3.11
C PHE A 36 -8.74 -8.95 -2.95
N LEU A 37 -8.38 -9.35 -1.73
CA LEU A 37 -7.79 -10.66 -1.45
C LEU A 37 -8.75 -11.81 -1.74
N GLU A 38 -10.03 -11.65 -1.44
CA GLU A 38 -11.08 -12.63 -1.75
C GLU A 38 -11.27 -12.80 -3.27
N LEU A 39 -11.19 -11.70 -4.03
CA LEU A 39 -11.27 -11.72 -5.49
C LEU A 39 -10.11 -12.47 -6.16
N LEU A 40 -8.98 -12.67 -5.47
CA LEU A 40 -7.82 -13.35 -6.05
C LEU A 40 -8.07 -14.83 -6.33
N LYS A 41 -9.13 -15.42 -5.77
CA LYS A 41 -9.43 -16.87 -5.85
C LYS A 41 -8.23 -17.75 -5.43
N LEU A 42 -7.34 -17.19 -4.62
CA LEU A 42 -6.22 -17.91 -4.02
C LEU A 42 -6.69 -18.50 -2.68
N PRO A 43 -6.10 -19.63 -2.24
CA PRO A 43 -6.30 -20.14 -0.89
C PRO A 43 -5.64 -19.18 0.12
N VAL A 44 -6.38 -18.16 0.52
CA VAL A 44 -5.98 -17.16 1.52
C VAL A 44 -6.85 -17.30 2.76
N LYS A 45 -6.21 -17.37 3.93
CA LYS A 45 -6.89 -17.25 5.22
C LYS A 45 -6.75 -15.82 5.72
N ILE A 46 -7.86 -15.10 5.74
CA ILE A 46 -7.93 -13.69 6.14
C ILE A 46 -8.39 -13.59 7.58
N PHE A 47 -7.65 -12.83 8.38
CA PHE A 47 -8.06 -12.38 9.70
C PHE A 47 -8.19 -10.87 9.69
N LYS A 48 -9.43 -10.41 9.84
CA LYS A 48 -9.75 -8.99 9.97
C LYS A 48 -9.88 -8.61 11.44
N SER A 49 -9.28 -7.49 11.82
CA SER A 49 -9.50 -6.87 13.12
C SER A 49 -9.67 -5.37 12.97
N THR A 50 -10.81 -4.83 13.42
CA THR A 50 -11.14 -3.42 13.27
C THR A 50 -11.61 -2.81 14.59
N SER A 51 -11.41 -1.50 14.76
CA SER A 51 -11.97 -0.76 15.91
C SER A 51 -12.59 0.54 15.42
N ASN A 52 -13.89 0.50 15.12
CA ASN A 52 -14.70 1.66 14.75
C ASN A 52 -15.03 2.54 15.96
N HIS A 53 -15.48 3.78 15.69
CA HIS A 53 -16.05 4.61 16.74
C HIS A 53 -17.26 3.92 17.41
N PRO A 54 -17.38 4.00 18.74
CA PRO A 54 -18.56 3.53 19.44
C PRO A 54 -19.84 4.16 18.88
N THR A 55 -20.92 3.39 18.84
CA THR A 55 -22.25 3.96 18.61
C THR A 55 -22.59 4.95 19.73
N VAL A 56 -23.42 5.96 19.46
CA VAL A 56 -23.82 6.97 20.48
C VAL A 56 -24.29 6.28 21.76
N GLY A 57 -23.66 6.61 22.89
CA GLY A 57 -23.95 6.01 24.21
C GLY A 57 -23.20 4.72 24.53
N ALA A 58 -22.52 4.10 23.56
CA ALA A 58 -21.61 2.98 23.82
C ALA A 58 -20.22 3.50 24.21
N GLY A 59 -19.58 2.86 25.20
CA GLY A 59 -18.19 3.16 25.60
C GLY A 59 -17.12 2.39 24.81
N TYR A 60 -17.52 1.59 23.82
CA TYR A 60 -16.65 0.63 23.15
C TYR A 60 -16.98 0.45 21.65
N PRO A 61 -16.02 0.02 20.82
CA PRO A 61 -16.25 -0.24 19.40
C PRO A 61 -17.36 -1.27 19.15
N PRO A 62 -18.18 -1.08 18.11
CA PRO A 62 -19.33 -1.94 17.81
C PRO A 62 -18.96 -3.38 17.44
N GLU A 63 -17.70 -3.63 17.04
CA GLU A 63 -17.20 -4.97 16.73
C GLU A 63 -17.25 -5.91 17.94
N LYS A 64 -17.41 -7.20 17.68
CA LYS A 64 -17.34 -8.21 18.73
C LYS A 64 -15.96 -8.20 19.38
N PRO A 65 -15.82 -8.54 20.67
CA PRO A 65 -14.53 -8.48 21.37
C PRO A 65 -13.36 -9.19 20.67
N LYS A 66 -13.61 -10.31 19.97
CA LYS A 66 -12.59 -11.08 19.22
C LYS A 66 -12.24 -10.50 17.84
N GLU A 67 -13.03 -9.57 17.33
CA GLU A 67 -12.88 -8.88 16.04
C GLU A 67 -12.26 -7.48 16.23
N ARG A 68 -12.12 -7.01 17.49
CA ARG A 68 -11.55 -5.70 17.79
C ARG A 68 -10.06 -5.64 17.47
N ALA A 69 -9.60 -4.52 16.93
CA ALA A 69 -8.19 -4.24 16.73
C ALA A 69 -7.51 -3.88 18.06
N ILE A 70 -7.29 -4.90 18.89
CA ILE A 70 -6.54 -4.81 20.15
C ILE A 70 -5.29 -5.70 20.09
N LEU A 71 -4.26 -5.33 20.85
CA LEU A 71 -2.96 -6.02 20.85
C LEU A 71 -3.09 -7.54 21.07
N ARG A 72 -3.95 -7.95 22.01
CA ARG A 72 -4.17 -9.37 22.31
C ARG A 72 -4.68 -10.14 21.09
N ASN A 73 -5.72 -9.65 20.43
CA ASN A 73 -6.27 -10.31 19.25
C ASN A 73 -5.23 -10.38 18.13
N PHE A 74 -4.46 -9.32 17.92
CA PHE A 74 -3.37 -9.32 16.94
C PHE A 74 -2.30 -10.38 17.26
N ILE A 75 -1.83 -10.46 18.50
CA ILE A 75 -0.83 -11.46 18.94
C ILE A 75 -1.39 -12.88 18.76
N ASP A 76 -2.65 -13.12 19.14
CA ASP A 76 -3.28 -14.43 18.99
C ASP A 76 -3.30 -14.85 17.51
N ARG A 77 -3.64 -13.94 16.58
CA ARG A 77 -3.61 -14.23 15.13
C ARG A 77 -2.21 -14.41 14.57
N LEU A 78 -1.25 -13.62 15.05
CA LEU A 78 0.14 -13.77 14.64
C LEU A 78 0.69 -15.13 15.08
N ASN A 79 0.36 -15.58 16.30
CA ASN A 79 0.73 -16.90 16.80
C ASN A 79 0.09 -18.03 15.96
N ASP A 80 -1.19 -17.90 15.58
CA ASP A 80 -1.84 -18.87 14.67
C ASP A 80 -1.05 -19.05 13.35
N VAL A 81 -0.57 -17.94 12.78
CA VAL A 81 0.21 -17.93 11.53
C VAL A 81 1.59 -18.56 11.74
N ILE A 82 2.29 -18.16 12.81
CA ILE A 82 3.63 -18.68 13.14
C ILE A 82 3.56 -20.17 13.40
N GLU A 83 2.61 -20.63 14.22
CA GLU A 83 2.43 -22.05 14.54
C GLU A 83 2.16 -22.89 13.28
N TYR A 84 1.32 -22.38 12.37
CA TYR A 84 1.08 -23.03 11.09
C TYR A 84 2.37 -23.11 10.24
N GLY A 85 3.13 -22.02 10.18
CA GLY A 85 4.40 -21.94 9.47
C GLY A 85 5.48 -22.87 10.03
N SER A 86 5.56 -23.03 11.35
CA SER A 86 6.54 -23.87 12.05
C SER A 86 6.22 -25.37 11.98
N LYS A 87 4.94 -25.76 11.99
CA LYS A 87 4.53 -27.18 11.98
C LYS A 87 4.70 -27.85 10.63
N LYS A 88 4.50 -27.11 9.55
CA LYS A 88 4.81 -27.59 8.21
C LYS A 88 6.30 -27.33 8.01
N ILE A 89 7.06 -28.30 7.52
CA ILE A 89 8.46 -28.09 7.10
C ILE A 89 8.43 -27.20 5.83
N VAL A 90 7.92 -25.97 5.96
CA VAL A 90 7.82 -24.99 4.90
C VAL A 90 9.22 -24.45 4.74
N HIS A 91 9.88 -24.86 3.65
CA HIS A 91 11.28 -24.52 3.42
C HIS A 91 11.49 -23.01 3.15
N LYS A 92 10.45 -22.18 3.17
CA LYS A 92 10.54 -20.72 3.04
C LYS A 92 9.20 -20.05 3.39
N MET A 93 9.13 -19.35 4.51
CA MET A 93 8.05 -18.39 4.77
C MET A 93 8.53 -17.00 4.33
N HIS A 94 7.67 -16.25 3.65
CA HIS A 94 7.89 -14.84 3.35
C HIS A 94 6.80 -14.00 4.00
N VAL A 95 7.19 -12.91 4.64
CA VAL A 95 6.25 -11.99 5.32
C VAL A 95 6.27 -10.64 4.66
N THR A 96 5.11 -10.20 4.18
CA THR A 96 4.89 -8.83 3.74
C THR A 96 4.14 -8.06 4.82
N VAL A 97 4.64 -6.88 5.16
CA VAL A 97 3.99 -5.94 6.07
C VAL A 97 3.74 -4.62 5.34
N ALA A 98 2.59 -4.00 5.55
CA ALA A 98 2.30 -2.66 5.06
C ALA A 98 1.83 -1.79 6.24
N PHE A 99 2.49 -0.66 6.47
CA PHE A 99 2.19 0.26 7.55
C PHE A 99 1.64 1.57 6.98
N GLU A 100 0.32 1.73 7.11
CA GLU A 100 -0.36 3.01 6.92
C GLU A 100 -0.42 3.76 8.25
N CYS A 101 0.69 4.40 8.61
CA CYS A 101 0.75 5.28 9.76
C CYS A 101 1.87 6.32 9.61
N CYS A 102 1.74 7.41 10.36
CA CYS A 102 2.77 8.44 10.49
C CYS A 102 4.07 7.82 11.00
N ILE A 103 5.20 8.33 10.52
CA ILE A 103 6.54 7.92 10.97
C ILE A 103 6.78 6.41 10.73
N SER A 104 6.02 5.76 9.84
CA SER A 104 6.18 4.32 9.51
C SER A 104 7.57 4.00 8.94
N GLY A 105 8.28 4.95 8.35
CA GLY A 105 9.67 4.78 7.94
C GLY A 105 10.67 4.70 9.11
N ALA A 106 10.26 5.04 10.34
CA ALA A 106 11.09 4.85 11.53
C ALA A 106 11.04 3.41 12.06
N THR A 107 10.12 2.59 11.54
CA THR A 107 9.94 1.16 11.82
C THR A 107 11.10 0.34 11.23
N LYS A 108 12.35 0.70 11.59
CA LYS A 108 13.59 0.05 11.21
C LYS A 108 14.06 -0.87 12.34
N ARG A 109 14.77 -1.94 11.97
CA ARG A 109 15.53 -2.77 12.90
C ARG A 109 16.68 -1.93 13.46
N HIS A 110 16.74 -1.76 14.78
CA HIS A 110 17.89 -1.13 15.44
C HIS A 110 18.35 -1.96 16.63
N GLY A 111 19.66 -2.19 16.70
CA GLY A 111 20.29 -3.09 17.67
C GLY A 111 20.43 -2.55 19.09
N ARG A 112 20.14 -1.26 19.35
CA ARG A 112 20.20 -0.60 20.67
C ARG A 112 19.73 0.88 20.53
N ALA A 113 18.44 1.16 20.77
CA ALA A 113 17.70 2.41 21.15
C ALA A 113 18.17 3.86 20.74
N PRO A 114 17.29 4.91 20.76
CA PRO A 114 15.88 4.95 21.17
C PRO A 114 14.84 5.58 20.18
N THR A 115 13.57 5.39 20.57
CA THR A 115 12.28 6.08 20.24
C THR A 115 11.24 5.38 19.35
N PHE A 116 11.52 4.90 18.13
CA PHE A 116 10.46 4.33 17.26
C PHE A 116 10.86 3.10 16.42
N GLY A 117 11.82 2.29 16.90
CA GLY A 117 12.24 1.07 16.22
C GLY A 117 11.38 -0.15 16.59
N VAL A 118 11.20 -1.09 15.66
CA VAL A 118 10.67 -2.43 15.99
C VAL A 118 11.75 -3.17 16.76
N CYS A 119 11.57 -3.28 18.08
CA CYS A 119 12.40 -4.13 18.92
C CYS A 119 12.03 -5.59 18.64
N PHE A 120 12.92 -6.28 17.94
CA PHE A 120 12.86 -7.73 17.81
C PHE A 120 13.41 -8.36 19.10
N SER A 121 12.66 -9.30 19.67
CA SER A 121 13.14 -10.13 20.80
C SER A 121 14.49 -10.78 20.45
N SER A 122 15.35 -10.99 21.44
CA SER A 122 16.62 -11.70 21.27
C SER A 122 16.46 -13.16 20.82
N THR A 123 15.23 -13.68 20.79
CA THR A 123 14.83 -15.04 20.42
C THR A 123 14.13 -15.14 19.06
N VAL A 124 14.34 -14.18 18.16
CA VAL A 124 13.63 -14.16 16.87
C VAL A 124 14.19 -15.19 15.90
N GLU A 125 13.29 -16.00 15.34
CA GLU A 125 13.59 -17.01 14.32
C GLU A 125 14.46 -16.45 13.17
N PRO A 126 15.48 -17.19 12.69
CA PRO A 126 16.43 -16.69 11.69
C PRO A 126 15.77 -16.16 10.41
N TRP A 127 14.63 -16.72 10.02
CA TRP A 127 13.93 -16.33 8.80
C TRP A 127 13.35 -14.90 8.87
N ILE A 128 12.93 -14.42 10.05
CA ILE A 128 12.50 -13.03 10.26
C ILE A 128 13.71 -12.08 10.21
N THR A 129 14.87 -12.54 10.66
CA THR A 129 16.08 -11.71 10.65
C THR A 129 16.75 -11.63 9.27
N ASN A 130 16.39 -12.52 8.35
CA ASN A 130 16.88 -12.54 6.98
C ASN A 130 16.11 -11.50 6.15
N PRO A 131 16.77 -10.47 5.56
CA PRO A 131 16.10 -9.49 4.71
C PRO A 131 15.45 -10.10 3.46
N GLN A 132 15.79 -11.33 3.07
CA GLN A 132 15.10 -12.06 1.99
C GLN A 132 13.79 -12.73 2.45
N GLY A 133 13.58 -12.85 3.76
CA GLY A 133 12.39 -13.45 4.37
C GLY A 133 11.22 -12.49 4.58
N TYR A 134 11.40 -11.20 4.32
CA TYR A 134 10.34 -10.22 4.50
C TYR A 134 10.41 -9.03 3.56
N THR A 135 9.30 -8.32 3.41
CA THR A 135 9.17 -7.04 2.72
C THR A 135 8.28 -6.11 3.57
N ILE A 136 8.66 -4.85 3.73
CA ILE A 136 7.87 -3.86 4.50
C ILE A 136 7.63 -2.64 3.63
N PHE A 137 6.35 -2.31 3.41
CA PHE A 137 5.90 -1.06 2.81
C PHE A 137 5.55 -0.08 3.93
N CYS A 138 6.13 1.10 3.90
CA CYS A 138 5.86 2.17 4.84
C CYS A 138 5.23 3.34 4.10
N ALA A 139 4.19 3.93 4.69
CA ALA A 139 3.47 5.04 4.09
C ALA A 139 4.32 6.28 3.90
N CYS A 140 5.26 6.53 4.81
CA CYS A 140 6.05 7.75 4.82
C CYS A 140 7.46 7.51 5.38
N ALA A 141 8.38 8.45 5.15
CA ALA A 141 9.70 8.43 5.76
C ALA A 141 9.64 8.62 7.30
N SER A 142 10.76 8.38 7.99
CA SER A 142 10.84 8.41 9.46
C SER A 142 10.55 9.76 10.13
N SER A 143 10.43 10.83 9.35
CA SER A 143 10.14 12.19 9.82
C SER A 143 8.87 12.78 9.21
N GLN A 144 8.10 11.97 8.47
CA GLN A 144 6.93 12.42 7.72
C GLN A 144 5.62 11.93 8.36
N ILE A 145 4.54 12.62 7.99
CA ILE A 145 3.16 12.31 8.38
C ILE A 145 2.50 11.58 7.21
N ALA A 146 1.78 10.48 7.50
CA ALA A 146 0.98 9.80 6.51
C ALA A 146 -0.34 10.56 6.29
N ASN A 147 -0.71 10.73 5.03
CA ASN A 147 -1.91 11.45 4.62
C ASN A 147 -3.01 10.49 4.20
N GLU A 148 -4.24 10.98 4.27
CA GLU A 148 -5.38 10.35 3.63
C GLU A 148 -5.62 10.96 2.24
N VAL A 149 -6.11 10.14 1.33
CA VAL A 149 -6.59 10.54 0.00
C VAL A 149 -8.10 10.45 -0.05
N TYR A 150 -8.70 11.37 -0.81
CA TYR A 150 -10.14 11.44 -1.01
C TYR A 150 -10.48 10.82 -2.35
N GLU A 151 -11.24 9.74 -2.34
CA GLU A 151 -11.82 9.20 -3.56
C GLU A 151 -13.18 9.83 -3.80
N LEU A 152 -13.29 10.64 -4.85
CA LEU A 152 -14.59 10.98 -5.42
C LEU A 152 -15.10 9.70 -6.07
N LYS A 153 -16.07 9.01 -5.43
CA LYS A 153 -16.77 7.93 -6.11
C LYS A 153 -17.29 8.48 -7.43
N PRO A 154 -17.01 7.86 -8.59
CA PRO A 154 -17.66 8.25 -9.82
C PRO A 154 -19.16 8.19 -9.56
N ARG A 155 -19.81 9.34 -9.73
CA ARG A 155 -21.27 9.43 -9.68
C ARG A 155 -21.75 8.37 -10.68
N LYS A 156 -22.42 7.31 -10.21
CA LYS A 156 -23.09 6.39 -11.13
C LYS A 156 -23.98 7.28 -11.99
N GLU A 157 -23.68 7.38 -13.28
CA GLU A 157 -24.55 8.03 -14.26
C GLU A 157 -25.86 7.25 -14.30
N ALA A 158 -26.77 7.63 -13.43
CA ALA A 158 -28.17 7.27 -13.44
C ALA A 158 -28.86 8.39 -12.67
N ASP A 159 -29.16 9.47 -13.38
CA ASP A 159 -30.53 9.92 -13.59
C ASP A 159 -30.52 11.31 -14.26
N THR A 160 -30.82 11.29 -15.57
CA THR A 160 -31.53 12.29 -16.38
C THR A 160 -31.13 13.77 -16.32
N GLU A 161 -30.78 14.28 -17.51
CA GLU A 161 -31.12 15.60 -18.08
C GLU A 161 -31.26 16.79 -17.10
N THR A 162 -30.19 17.58 -16.99
CA THR A 162 -30.24 19.04 -17.22
C THR A 162 -28.82 19.57 -17.14
N GLY A 163 -28.30 20.02 -18.29
CA GLY A 163 -27.03 20.72 -18.33
C GLY A 163 -27.17 22.13 -17.77
N LEU A 164 -26.24 22.53 -16.91
CA LEU A 164 -25.53 23.82 -16.98
C LEU A 164 -24.47 23.91 -15.87
N GLN A 165 -23.40 24.62 -16.21
CA GLN A 165 -22.21 24.93 -15.41
C GLN A 165 -22.52 25.52 -14.03
N GLY A 166 -21.62 25.30 -13.06
CA GLY A 166 -21.33 26.34 -12.08
C GLY A 166 -20.92 25.89 -10.68
N VAL A 167 -19.62 26.11 -10.39
CA VAL A 167 -19.11 26.68 -9.14
C VAL A 167 -19.15 25.82 -7.86
N LEU A 168 -17.93 25.56 -7.38
CA LEU A 168 -17.58 25.16 -6.01
C LEU A 168 -18.33 25.99 -4.96
N ASN A 169 -19.40 25.44 -4.40
CA ASN A 169 -19.95 25.89 -3.12
C ASN A 169 -19.80 24.78 -2.09
N ARG A 170 -18.97 25.04 -1.07
CA ARG A 170 -18.43 24.07 -0.12
C ARG A 170 -19.31 23.84 1.12
N GLU A 171 -20.55 24.34 1.15
CA GLU A 171 -21.29 24.44 2.42
C GLU A 171 -22.61 23.68 2.52
N HIS A 172 -23.07 22.94 1.51
CA HIS A 172 -24.34 22.21 1.63
C HIS A 172 -24.32 20.80 1.02
N PHE A 173 -23.38 19.95 1.46
CA PHE A 173 -23.54 18.50 1.27
C PHE A 173 -24.49 17.94 2.34
N THR A 174 -25.78 17.94 2.02
CA THR A 174 -26.83 17.23 2.76
C THR A 174 -26.61 15.72 2.68
N THR A 175 -26.01 15.08 3.70
CA THR A 175 -25.96 13.62 4.02
C THR A 175 -25.74 12.59 2.90
N ALA A 176 -25.51 13.02 1.66
CA ALA A 176 -25.21 12.21 0.49
C ALA A 176 -23.73 11.86 0.56
N LYS A 177 -23.46 10.62 1.02
CA LYS A 177 -22.19 9.88 0.99
C LYS A 177 -20.96 10.79 0.98
N ARG A 178 -20.48 11.13 2.19
CA ARG A 178 -19.15 11.75 2.36
C ARG A 178 -18.12 10.98 1.52
N PRO A 179 -17.14 11.68 0.91
CA PRO A 179 -16.01 11.00 0.27
C PRO A 179 -15.43 10.01 1.25
N ILE A 180 -15.19 8.77 0.81
CA ILE A 180 -14.61 7.79 1.72
C ILE A 180 -13.12 8.09 1.76
N GLU A 181 -12.65 8.57 2.91
CA GLU A 181 -11.24 8.79 3.18
C GLU A 181 -10.53 7.42 3.17
N ARG A 182 -9.31 7.41 2.66
CA ARG A 182 -8.44 6.23 2.57
C ARG A 182 -7.03 6.61 2.93
N GLY A 183 -6.27 5.72 3.55
CA GLY A 183 -4.82 5.91 3.67
C GLY A 183 -4.16 6.05 2.29
N ALA A 184 -3.18 6.94 2.16
CA ALA A 184 -2.50 7.14 0.89
C ALA A 184 -1.75 5.88 0.41
N LEU A 185 -1.05 5.18 1.30
CA LEU A 185 -0.33 3.94 1.00
C LEU A 185 -1.29 2.82 0.63
N SER A 186 -2.29 2.54 1.47
CA SER A 186 -3.26 1.48 1.27
C SER A 186 -4.02 1.65 -0.05
N HIS A 187 -4.51 2.86 -0.33
CA HIS A 187 -5.20 3.20 -1.57
C HIS A 187 -4.28 3.03 -2.79
N VAL A 188 -3.09 3.64 -2.78
CA VAL A 188 -2.17 3.56 -3.93
C VAL A 188 -1.64 2.14 -4.12
N LEU A 189 -1.38 1.39 -3.04
CA LEU A 189 -0.95 0.00 -3.10
C LEU A 189 -2.03 -0.87 -3.74
N LEU A 190 -3.28 -0.69 -3.33
CA LEU A 190 -4.40 -1.45 -3.87
C LEU A 190 -4.61 -1.15 -5.36
N GLU A 191 -4.58 0.12 -5.76
CA GLU A 191 -4.66 0.51 -7.17
C GLU A 191 -3.50 -0.06 -8.00
N ALA A 192 -2.28 -0.01 -7.45
CA ALA A 192 -1.11 -0.61 -8.08
C ALA A 192 -1.28 -2.14 -8.29
N LEU A 193 -1.76 -2.84 -7.27
CA LEU A 193 -2.01 -4.28 -7.34
C LEU A 193 -3.11 -4.62 -8.36
N LYS A 194 -4.22 -3.85 -8.40
CA LYS A 194 -5.30 -4.03 -9.38
C LYS A 194 -4.80 -3.81 -10.81
N GLN A 195 -4.01 -2.76 -11.05
CA GLN A 195 -3.46 -2.44 -12.36
C GLN A 195 -2.43 -3.49 -12.83
N LEU A 196 -1.47 -3.84 -11.97
CA LEU A 196 -0.44 -4.81 -12.31
C LEU A 196 -1.02 -6.22 -12.50
N ARG A 197 -2.13 -6.58 -11.84
CA ARG A 197 -2.82 -7.87 -12.10
C ARG A 197 -3.48 -7.95 -13.46
N GLN A 198 -3.72 -6.82 -14.13
CA GLN A 198 -4.22 -6.83 -15.50
C GLN A 198 -3.11 -7.14 -16.52
N THR A 199 -1.85 -7.22 -16.07
CA THR A 199 -0.72 -7.66 -16.90
C THR A 199 -0.42 -9.14 -16.68
N ASP A 200 0.22 -9.78 -17.66
CA ASP A 200 0.72 -11.16 -17.53
C ASP A 200 2.12 -11.20 -16.86
N THR A 201 2.45 -10.20 -16.05
CA THR A 201 3.77 -10.05 -15.41
C THR A 201 3.73 -10.51 -13.95
N THR A 202 4.81 -11.13 -13.47
CA THR A 202 4.98 -11.35 -12.03
C THR A 202 5.06 -10.02 -11.32
N ILE A 203 4.19 -9.83 -10.34
CA ILE A 203 4.26 -8.69 -9.43
C ILE A 203 5.36 -8.99 -8.41
N ILE A 204 6.53 -8.38 -8.55
CA ILE A 204 7.59 -8.40 -7.53
C ILE A 204 7.54 -7.12 -6.67
N ALA A 205 7.91 -7.24 -5.39
CA ALA A 205 7.83 -6.15 -4.42
C ALA A 205 8.51 -4.85 -4.90
N GLY A 206 9.67 -4.94 -5.56
CA GLY A 206 10.39 -3.81 -6.11
C GLY A 206 9.61 -3.09 -7.21
N SER A 207 9.09 -3.84 -8.19
CA SER A 207 8.26 -3.27 -9.28
C SER A 207 6.97 -2.63 -8.75
N LEU A 208 6.33 -3.29 -7.77
CA LEU A 208 5.15 -2.78 -7.11
C LEU A 208 5.44 -1.47 -6.37
N PHE A 209 6.56 -1.43 -5.65
CA PHE A 209 7.00 -0.23 -4.93
C PHE A 209 7.35 0.93 -5.87
N GLU A 210 8.05 0.68 -6.97
CA GLU A 210 8.35 1.73 -7.94
C GLU A 210 7.07 2.32 -8.54
N HIS A 211 6.11 1.46 -8.91
CA HIS A 211 4.82 1.89 -9.43
C HIS A 211 4.03 2.70 -8.38
N GLN A 212 4.02 2.23 -7.13
CA GLN A 212 3.45 2.97 -6.01
C GLN A 212 4.13 4.33 -5.83
N ARG A 213 5.46 4.38 -5.81
CA ARG A 213 6.24 5.61 -5.61
C ARG A 213 5.95 6.65 -6.69
N ALA A 214 5.85 6.21 -7.95
CA ALA A 214 5.46 7.08 -9.05
C ALA A 214 4.05 7.69 -8.84
N GLN A 215 3.08 6.90 -8.38
CA GLN A 215 1.74 7.40 -8.05
C GLN A 215 1.74 8.37 -6.86
N PHE A 216 2.56 8.12 -5.84
CA PHE A 216 2.74 9.03 -4.71
C PHE A 216 3.25 10.41 -5.14
N HIS A 217 4.24 10.45 -6.04
CA HIS A 217 4.79 11.71 -6.56
C HIS A 217 3.75 12.57 -7.30
N VAL A 218 2.71 11.94 -7.85
CA VAL A 218 1.61 12.63 -8.55
C VAL A 218 0.51 13.04 -7.58
N ARG A 219 0.10 12.14 -6.67
CA ARG A 219 -1.10 12.30 -5.85
C ARG A 219 -0.85 12.90 -4.47
N VAL A 220 0.30 12.59 -3.87
CA VAL A 220 0.64 12.92 -2.48
C VAL A 220 2.10 13.40 -2.41
N PRO A 221 2.44 14.52 -3.08
CA PRO A 221 3.84 14.91 -3.34
C PRO A 221 4.67 15.22 -2.09
N ASN A 222 4.03 15.41 -0.93
CA ASN A 222 4.70 15.70 0.36
C ASN A 222 4.88 14.46 1.24
N GLN A 223 4.62 13.26 0.69
CA GLN A 223 4.76 11.99 1.39
C GLN A 223 5.61 11.03 0.56
N THR A 224 6.68 10.52 1.16
CA THR A 224 7.62 9.61 0.51
C THR A 224 7.40 8.20 1.04
N PRO A 225 6.80 7.27 0.27
CA PRO A 225 6.67 5.88 0.70
C PRO A 225 8.07 5.23 0.76
N VAL A 226 8.26 4.29 1.68
CA VAL A 226 9.54 3.59 1.87
C VAL A 226 9.36 2.08 1.80
N LEU A 227 10.34 1.38 1.25
CA LEU A 227 10.39 -0.08 1.18
C LEU A 227 11.62 -0.62 1.93
N TYR A 228 11.40 -1.59 2.81
CA TYR A 228 12.46 -2.38 3.45
C TYR A 228 12.37 -3.86 3.10
N GLY A 229 13.47 -4.59 3.30
CA GLY A 229 13.55 -6.03 3.07
C GLY A 229 13.75 -6.38 1.59
N SER A 230 13.18 -7.52 1.18
CA SER A 230 13.34 -8.08 -0.16
C SER A 230 12.57 -7.28 -1.18
N LYS A 231 13.25 -6.89 -2.26
CA LYS A 231 12.65 -6.26 -3.45
C LYS A 231 12.32 -7.27 -4.54
N THR A 232 12.87 -8.47 -4.46
CA THR A 232 12.77 -9.50 -5.50
C THR A 232 11.69 -10.54 -5.19
N THR A 233 11.02 -10.43 -4.03
CA THR A 233 9.97 -11.37 -3.69
C THR A 233 8.70 -11.08 -4.47
N SER A 234 8.11 -12.14 -5.04
CA SER A 234 6.82 -12.05 -5.72
C SER A 234 5.66 -11.97 -4.73
N PHE A 235 4.70 -11.10 -5.06
CA PHE A 235 3.38 -11.05 -4.45
C PHE A 235 2.46 -12.06 -5.14
N PHE A 236 1.95 -13.02 -4.37
CA PHE A 236 0.86 -13.93 -4.78
C PHE A 236 1.18 -14.93 -5.93
N ALA A 237 2.43 -15.07 -6.39
CA ALA A 237 2.77 -16.06 -7.42
C ALA A 237 3.36 -17.36 -6.84
N ASP A 238 2.78 -18.49 -7.26
CA ASP A 238 3.33 -19.83 -7.04
C ASP A 238 4.37 -20.13 -8.15
N SER A 239 5.52 -19.46 -8.14
CA SER A 239 6.73 -19.85 -8.90
C SER A 239 6.50 -20.41 -10.33
N LEU A 240 5.63 -19.79 -11.14
CA LEU A 240 5.53 -20.09 -12.57
C LEU A 240 6.47 -19.15 -13.33
N SER A 241 7.02 -19.64 -14.43
CA SER A 241 8.01 -18.98 -15.29
C SER A 241 7.42 -17.77 -16.02
N PHE A 242 7.16 -16.70 -15.29
CA PHE A 242 6.82 -15.41 -15.88
C PHE A 242 8.11 -14.69 -16.27
N SER A 243 8.05 -13.83 -17.29
CA SER A 243 9.19 -13.00 -17.64
C SER A 243 9.45 -12.00 -16.51
N ASP A 244 10.71 -11.95 -16.04
CA ASP A 244 11.23 -10.93 -15.09
C ASP A 244 11.34 -9.56 -15.77
N THR A 245 10.31 -9.14 -16.50
CA THR A 245 10.33 -7.85 -17.17
C THR A 245 10.19 -6.76 -16.12
N GLU A 246 11.32 -6.09 -15.83
CA GLU A 246 11.35 -4.93 -14.96
C GLU A 246 10.44 -3.84 -15.53
N ILE A 247 9.37 -3.50 -14.79
CA ILE A 247 8.49 -2.39 -15.13
C ILE A 247 9.11 -1.12 -14.58
N VAL A 248 9.47 -0.19 -15.47
CA VAL A 248 9.92 1.16 -15.10
C VAL A 248 8.74 2.13 -15.26
N PRO A 249 8.12 2.59 -14.17
CA PRO A 249 6.99 3.50 -14.27
C PRO A 249 7.44 4.87 -14.77
N VAL A 250 6.65 5.42 -15.68
CA VAL A 250 6.79 6.80 -16.14
C VAL A 250 5.54 7.56 -15.75
N PHE A 251 5.73 8.73 -15.15
CA PHE A 251 4.65 9.57 -14.64
C PHE A 251 4.77 10.99 -15.16
N ASN A 252 3.64 11.69 -15.23
CA ASN A 252 3.60 13.09 -15.62
C ASN A 252 3.65 13.97 -14.37
N LYS A 253 4.62 14.90 -14.33
CA LYS A 253 4.72 15.95 -13.32
C LYS A 253 4.99 17.26 -14.04
N ASP A 254 4.15 18.27 -13.81
CA ASP A 254 4.29 19.61 -14.40
C ASP A 254 4.47 19.60 -15.94
N ARG A 255 3.68 18.75 -16.63
CA ARG A 255 3.71 18.52 -18.08
C ARG A 255 5.01 17.90 -18.60
N LYS A 256 5.86 17.38 -17.71
CA LYS A 256 7.07 16.62 -18.05
C LYS A 256 6.86 15.16 -17.70
N LEU A 257 7.31 14.27 -18.58
CA LEU A 257 7.37 12.85 -18.30
C LEU A 257 8.64 12.55 -17.52
N MET A 258 8.49 11.89 -16.38
CA MET A 258 9.55 11.60 -15.43
C MET A 258 9.60 10.10 -15.15
N MET A 259 10.79 9.58 -14.90
CA MET A 259 11.03 8.22 -14.43
C MET A 259 12.03 8.26 -13.29
N HIS A 260 11.94 7.32 -12.35
CA HIS A 260 12.90 7.23 -11.24
C HIS A 260 14.17 6.45 -11.62
N LYS A 261 14.79 6.83 -12.74
CA LYS A 261 16.04 6.26 -13.24
C LYS A 261 16.98 7.41 -13.64
N GLY A 262 18.28 7.18 -13.55
CA GLY A 262 19.32 8.20 -13.71
C GLY A 262 20.67 7.57 -14.09
N PRO A 263 21.79 8.31 -14.00
CA PRO A 263 23.10 7.85 -14.46
C PRO A 263 23.56 6.54 -13.83
N VAL A 264 23.26 6.35 -12.54
CA VAL A 264 23.57 5.10 -11.81
C VAL A 264 22.82 3.88 -12.34
N HIS A 265 21.73 4.11 -13.08
CA HIS A 265 20.93 3.10 -13.76
C HIS A 265 21.26 3.02 -15.27
N GLY A 266 22.30 3.72 -15.73
CA GLY A 266 22.69 3.78 -17.14
C GLY A 266 21.86 4.73 -18.01
N VAL A 267 21.02 5.58 -17.41
CA VAL A 267 20.23 6.59 -18.15
C VAL A 267 21.07 7.85 -18.35
N VAL A 268 21.26 8.26 -19.60
CA VAL A 268 22.00 9.46 -19.97
C VAL A 268 21.15 10.42 -20.81
N ILE A 269 21.54 11.71 -20.82
CA ILE A 269 20.88 12.73 -21.64
C ILE A 269 21.04 12.35 -23.12
N GLY A 270 19.93 12.40 -23.87
CA GLY A 270 19.88 11.99 -25.28
C GLY A 270 19.38 10.56 -25.52
N ASP A 271 19.26 9.75 -24.46
CA ASP A 271 18.68 8.41 -24.57
C ASP A 271 17.24 8.45 -25.08
N LYS A 272 16.88 7.42 -25.84
CA LYS A 272 15.55 7.24 -26.43
C LYS A 272 14.89 6.00 -25.86
N TYR A 273 13.71 6.18 -25.27
CA TYR A 273 12.91 5.10 -24.71
C TYR A 273 11.60 4.93 -25.46
N SER A 274 11.09 3.71 -25.42
CA SER A 274 9.78 3.36 -25.94
C SER A 274 8.86 3.10 -24.76
N LEU A 275 7.78 3.87 -24.64
CA LEU A 275 6.72 3.61 -23.68
C LEU A 275 5.70 2.65 -24.26
N PHE A 276 5.24 1.76 -23.41
CA PHE A 276 4.14 0.86 -23.68
C PHE A 276 3.08 1.05 -22.60
N PRO A 277 1.78 1.09 -22.94
CA PRO A 277 0.74 1.12 -21.93
C PRO A 277 0.81 -0.12 -21.03
N LEU A 278 0.54 0.07 -19.75
CA LEU A 278 0.48 -1.02 -18.77
C LEU A 278 -0.82 -1.83 -18.96
N ARG A 279 -0.85 -2.72 -19.96
CA ARG A 279 -1.98 -3.62 -20.25
C ARG A 279 -1.52 -4.94 -20.86
N LYS A 280 -2.40 -5.94 -20.80
CA LYS A 280 -2.16 -7.33 -21.21
C LYS A 280 -1.63 -7.52 -22.64
N SER A 281 -2.03 -6.66 -23.58
CA SER A 281 -1.59 -6.68 -24.97
C SER A 281 -1.30 -5.27 -25.47
N ALA A 282 -0.22 -4.66 -24.98
CA ALA A 282 0.28 -3.44 -25.62
C ALA A 282 0.79 -3.81 -27.03
N ASP A 283 0.05 -3.38 -28.06
CA ASP A 283 0.50 -3.58 -29.44
C ASP A 283 1.63 -2.60 -29.75
N ALA A 284 2.48 -2.96 -30.72
CA ALA A 284 3.57 -2.08 -31.16
C ALA A 284 3.08 -0.70 -31.65
N SER A 285 1.80 -0.59 -32.02
CA SER A 285 1.12 0.65 -32.40
C SER A 285 0.83 1.60 -31.23
N ASP A 286 0.86 1.12 -29.98
CA ASP A 286 0.60 1.94 -28.78
C ASP A 286 1.87 2.62 -28.23
N LYS A 287 2.94 2.63 -29.03
CA LYS A 287 4.26 3.07 -28.61
C LYS A 287 4.37 4.59 -28.62
N TYR A 288 4.77 5.17 -27.49
CA TYR A 288 5.22 6.55 -27.43
C TYR A 288 6.75 6.60 -27.34
N ASN A 289 7.39 7.49 -28.11
CA ASN A 289 8.83 7.71 -28.01
C ASN A 289 9.11 8.80 -26.99
N LEU A 290 10.04 8.52 -26.08
CA LEU A 290 10.57 9.48 -25.12
C LEU A 290 12.02 9.80 -25.40
N TYR A 291 12.39 11.04 -25.08
CA TYR A 291 13.75 11.53 -25.14
C TYR A 291 14.12 12.05 -23.76
N VAL A 292 15.28 11.64 -23.24
CA VAL A 292 15.80 12.18 -21.98
C VAL A 292 16.37 13.56 -22.24
N GLY A 293 15.56 14.59 -21.95
CA GLY A 293 15.94 15.99 -22.13
C GLY A 293 16.72 16.59 -20.97
N CYS A 294 16.59 16.02 -19.77
CA CYS A 294 17.37 16.41 -18.59
C CYS A 294 17.37 15.29 -17.54
N ILE A 295 18.37 15.33 -16.66
CA ILE A 295 18.45 14.52 -15.45
C ILE A 295 18.29 15.48 -14.27
N VAL A 296 17.33 15.21 -13.41
CA VAL A 296 17.10 16.00 -12.20
C VAL A 296 17.67 15.20 -11.05
N ASP A 297 18.70 15.72 -10.39
CA ASP A 297 19.18 15.14 -9.15
C ASP A 297 18.09 15.30 -8.10
N VAL A 298 17.53 14.17 -7.69
CA VAL A 298 16.71 14.11 -6.48
C VAL A 298 17.72 13.95 -5.34
N PRO A 299 17.80 14.90 -4.39
CA PRO A 299 18.73 14.78 -3.28
C PRO A 299 18.52 13.44 -2.57
N PRO A 300 19.59 12.78 -2.09
CA PRO A 300 19.46 11.54 -1.34
C PRO A 300 18.60 11.82 -0.10
N GLU A 301 17.45 11.14 -0.03
CA GLU A 301 16.50 11.18 1.09
C GLU A 301 17.01 10.41 2.31
#